data_AF-A0A6F8XMD3-F1
#
_entry.id   AF-A0A6F8XMD3-F1
#
_cell.length_a   1.000
_cell.length_b   1.000
_cell.length_c   1.000
_cell.angle_alpha   90.00
_cell.angle_beta   90.00
_cell.angle_gamma   90.00
#
_symmetry.space_group_name_H-M   'P 1'
#
loop_
_entity.id
_entity.type
_entity.pdbx_description
1 polymer ?
#
loop_
_entity_poly.entity_id
_entity_poly.type
_entity_poly.pdbx_seq_one_letter_code
_entity_poly.pdbx_strand_id
1 'polypeptide(L)'
;MAIVLACLAALPAVVAGIGWSVSAAVDDNLTGRPIPDHQLAEIVSATSSCPMLTPARVAGQLMAESGLNSTAVRTKSGGRGIAGLDDQDWKRWAPWPNAVRTDSSANILALAHQMCDLSGQLRVANVPGDRWRLSLAAFRSGLTAVEEERGIPDSAADYVDEAVGYASYYARQPKFGGPGGQPVPTTPPANAKPLPAEYVQPVLAAGKVCQQVTPAAVAAVLMAASGFQPNLLGRNGERGIAQFRTDLWRRYGPADGSAWEPADAIPAVGTALCTLITELSAISGDPYVLALSAFRMGPDAVRQAGGTPNAATHAFLGNVASYTPTTSSTPDSPPPPQRRRRPHHPSDPQHRGPRRPRHQTPRQHRRPRTRGRRPATTSLRSRLRTPATP
;
A
#
# COMPACT_ATOMS: atom_id res chain seq x y z
N MET A 1 42.24 -92.56 -8.72
CA MET A 1 41.93 -92.00 -7.39
C MET A 1 41.15 -90.71 -7.60
N ALA A 2 39.94 -90.67 -7.02
CA ALA A 2 39.04 -89.54 -7.06
C ALA A 2 39.51 -88.40 -6.14
N ILE A 3 39.33 -87.15 -6.53
CA ILE A 3 38.94 -86.06 -5.62
C ILE A 3 37.93 -85.16 -6.37
N VAL A 4 36.86 -84.85 -5.65
CA VAL A 4 35.62 -84.18 -6.03
C VAL A 4 35.60 -82.79 -5.36
N LEU A 5 34.79 -81.86 -5.92
CA LEU A 5 34.30 -80.58 -5.34
C LEU A 5 35.30 -79.40 -5.33
N ALA A 6 34.93 -78.13 -5.58
CA ALA A 6 33.62 -77.48 -5.57
C ALA A 6 33.56 -76.29 -6.54
N CYS A 7 32.37 -76.04 -7.10
CA CYS A 7 32.02 -74.85 -7.87
C CYS A 7 31.92 -73.62 -6.95
N LEU A 8 32.50 -72.49 -7.36
CA LEU A 8 32.13 -71.16 -6.88
C LEU A 8 31.80 -70.28 -8.11
N ALA A 9 30.51 -70.01 -8.31
CA ALA A 9 30.03 -69.03 -9.24
C ALA A 9 30.08 -67.65 -8.56
N ALA A 10 30.92 -66.75 -9.06
CA ALA A 10 30.94 -65.35 -8.65
C ALA A 10 30.12 -64.53 -9.66
N LEU A 11 28.94 -64.05 -9.22
CA LEU A 11 28.17 -63.02 -9.92
C LEU A 11 28.78 -61.64 -9.61
N PRO A 12 29.03 -60.76 -10.59
CA PRO A 12 29.33 -59.36 -10.30
C PRO A 12 28.03 -58.60 -10.01
N ALA A 13 27.94 -58.03 -8.81
CA ALA A 13 26.91 -57.06 -8.46
C ALA A 13 27.17 -55.73 -9.18
N VAL A 14 26.34 -55.39 -10.15
CA VAL A 14 26.31 -54.05 -10.76
C VAL A 14 25.60 -53.11 -9.79
N VAL A 15 26.36 -52.25 -9.12
CA VAL A 15 25.79 -51.13 -8.36
C VAL A 15 25.61 -49.97 -9.32
N ALA A 16 24.37 -49.75 -9.78
CA ALA A 16 23.99 -48.52 -10.45
C ALA A 16 24.00 -47.38 -9.43
N GLY A 17 25.09 -46.61 -9.41
CA GLY A 17 25.18 -45.37 -8.65
C GLY A 17 24.25 -44.33 -9.26
N ILE A 18 23.07 -44.13 -8.67
CA ILE A 18 22.21 -43.00 -8.97
C ILE A 18 22.92 -41.77 -8.36
N GLY A 19 23.71 -41.08 -9.17
CA GLY A 19 24.28 -39.79 -8.82
C GLY A 19 23.17 -38.75 -8.77
N TRP A 20 22.50 -38.62 -7.63
CA TRP A 20 21.80 -37.38 -7.29
C TRP A 20 22.88 -36.34 -7.02
N SER A 21 23.19 -35.54 -8.04
CA SER A 21 23.86 -34.26 -7.87
C SER A 21 22.91 -33.36 -7.08
N VAL A 22 22.96 -33.48 -5.76
CA VAL A 22 22.53 -32.41 -4.87
C VAL A 22 23.56 -31.32 -5.08
N SER A 23 23.19 -30.25 -5.78
CA SER A 23 23.93 -29.00 -5.69
C SER A 23 24.02 -28.66 -4.21
N ALA A 24 25.19 -28.85 -3.61
CA ALA A 24 25.46 -28.27 -2.31
C ALA A 24 25.33 -26.76 -2.52
N ALA A 25 24.25 -26.18 -2.00
CA ALA A 25 24.22 -24.75 -1.77
C ALA A 25 25.45 -24.46 -0.91
N VAL A 26 26.38 -23.67 -1.45
CA VAL A 26 27.45 -23.10 -0.66
C VAL A 26 26.74 -22.17 0.32
N ASP A 27 26.49 -22.66 1.53
CA ASP A 27 26.06 -21.87 2.68
C ASP A 27 27.27 -21.03 3.16
N ASP A 28 27.77 -20.17 2.27
CA ASP A 28 28.62 -19.05 2.68
C ASP A 28 27.68 -18.10 3.43
N ASN A 29 27.70 -18.20 4.75
CA ASN A 29 26.88 -17.37 5.61
C ASN A 29 27.36 -15.92 5.50
N LEU A 30 26.85 -15.21 4.49
CA LEU A 30 27.24 -13.85 4.15
C LEU A 30 27.20 -12.99 5.42
N THR A 31 28.34 -12.38 5.73
CA THR A 31 28.47 -11.53 6.91
C THR A 31 28.51 -10.08 6.46
N GLY A 32 27.46 -9.33 6.81
CA GLY A 32 27.37 -7.89 6.55
C GLY A 32 28.24 -7.07 7.50
N ARG A 33 28.59 -5.86 7.09
CA ARG A 33 29.26 -4.89 7.99
C ARG A 33 28.27 -4.36 9.04
N PRO A 34 28.74 -3.97 10.24
CA PRO A 34 27.88 -3.36 11.23
C PRO A 34 27.36 -2.00 10.75
N ILE A 35 26.05 -1.78 10.90
CA ILE A 35 25.39 -0.50 10.62
C ILE A 35 25.42 0.37 11.89
N PRO A 36 25.97 1.60 11.84
CA PRO A 36 25.89 2.58 12.92
C PRO A 36 24.45 3.02 13.23
N ASP A 37 24.16 3.44 14.46
CA ASP A 37 22.79 3.76 14.90
C ASP A 37 22.11 4.88 14.10
N HIS A 38 22.86 5.93 13.73
CA HIS A 38 22.32 7.02 12.89
C HIS A 38 21.82 6.47 11.55
N GLN A 39 22.63 5.64 10.89
CA GLN A 39 22.29 5.02 9.62
C GLN A 39 21.16 3.99 9.76
N LEU A 40 21.07 3.31 10.90
CA LEU A 40 19.93 2.44 11.19
C LEU A 40 18.63 3.24 11.27
N ALA A 41 18.63 4.42 11.91
CA ALA A 41 17.46 5.29 11.97
C ALA A 41 17.01 5.75 10.57
N GLU A 42 17.96 6.09 9.69
CA GLU A 42 17.70 6.44 8.29
C GLU A 42 17.06 5.28 7.53
N ILE A 43 17.61 4.06 7.69
CA ILE A 43 17.08 2.84 7.10
C ILE A 43 15.65 2.58 7.59
N VAL A 44 15.41 2.66 8.90
CA VAL A 44 14.07 2.45 9.48
C VAL A 44 13.09 3.47 8.92
N SER A 45 13.47 4.75 8.87
CA SER A 45 12.62 5.82 8.30
C SER A 45 12.23 5.53 6.85
N ALA A 46 13.19 5.09 6.03
CA ALA A 46 12.97 4.79 4.62
C ALA A 46 12.01 3.60 4.39
N THR A 47 11.87 2.68 5.35
CA THR A 47 10.96 1.52 5.21
C THR A 47 9.49 1.88 5.21
N SER A 48 9.13 3.06 5.70
CA SER A 48 7.77 3.60 5.60
C SER A 48 7.34 3.95 4.17
N SER A 49 8.27 3.88 3.19
CA SER A 49 7.98 4.16 1.79
C SER A 49 6.99 3.19 1.17
N CYS A 50 7.05 1.89 1.50
CA CYS A 50 6.05 0.90 1.09
C CYS A 50 6.15 -0.44 1.86
N PRO A 51 5.07 -1.25 1.92
CA PRO A 51 4.99 -2.43 2.79
C PRO A 51 6.00 -3.55 2.56
N MET A 52 6.65 -3.60 1.40
CA MET A 52 7.62 -4.65 1.11
C MET A 52 9.01 -4.37 1.67
N LEU A 53 9.28 -3.13 2.10
CA LEU A 53 10.57 -2.75 2.66
C LEU A 53 10.60 -3.06 4.14
N THR A 54 11.62 -3.79 4.57
CA THR A 54 11.96 -3.97 5.98
C THR A 54 13.34 -3.40 6.23
N PRO A 55 13.70 -3.04 7.48
CA PRO A 55 15.03 -2.51 7.76
C PRO A 55 16.13 -3.48 7.29
N ALA A 56 15.92 -4.79 7.44
CA ALA A 56 16.86 -5.81 7.00
C ALA A 56 16.98 -5.90 5.47
N ARG A 57 15.87 -5.76 4.72
CA ARG A 57 15.89 -5.77 3.24
C ARG A 57 16.65 -4.57 2.68
N VAL A 58 16.40 -3.38 3.22
CA VAL A 58 17.11 -2.16 2.82
C VAL A 58 18.60 -2.29 3.18
N ALA A 59 18.92 -2.70 4.40
CA ALA A 59 20.30 -2.95 4.83
C ALA A 59 21.03 -3.97 3.93
N GLY A 60 20.36 -5.06 3.58
CA GLY A 60 20.90 -6.10 2.70
C GLY A 60 21.23 -5.57 1.30
N GLN A 61 20.36 -4.76 0.73
CA GLN A 61 20.61 -4.13 -0.58
C GLN A 61 21.75 -3.11 -0.52
N LEU A 62 21.79 -2.23 0.50
CA LEU A 62 22.89 -1.27 0.66
C LEU A 62 24.25 -1.97 0.84
N MET A 63 24.25 -3.09 1.54
CA MET A 63 25.45 -3.93 1.70
C MET A 63 25.87 -4.57 0.38
N ALA A 64 24.94 -5.12 -0.41
CA ALA A 64 25.24 -5.69 -1.74
C ALA A 64 25.69 -4.64 -2.77
N GLU A 65 25.18 -3.41 -2.67
CA GLU A 65 25.56 -2.33 -3.60
C GLU A 65 26.97 -1.79 -3.36
N SER A 66 27.23 -1.37 -2.12
CA SER A 66 28.42 -0.57 -1.80
C SER A 66 29.21 -1.09 -0.61
N GLY A 67 28.74 -2.16 0.05
CA GLY A 67 29.27 -2.56 1.35
C GLY A 67 29.05 -1.47 2.41
N LEU A 68 27.90 -0.78 2.36
CA LEU A 68 27.55 0.37 3.20
C LEU A 68 28.49 1.58 3.05
N ASN A 69 29.19 1.71 1.91
CA ASN A 69 30.13 2.80 1.68
C ASN A 69 29.43 4.02 1.06
N SER A 70 29.25 5.08 1.84
CA SER A 70 28.64 6.34 1.39
C SER A 70 29.44 7.10 0.34
N THR A 71 30.75 6.85 0.23
CA THR A 71 31.64 7.50 -0.73
C THR A 71 31.99 6.61 -1.92
N ALA A 72 31.29 5.48 -2.09
CA ALA A 72 31.53 4.58 -3.22
C ALA A 72 31.43 5.32 -4.56
N VAL A 73 32.52 5.35 -5.32
CA VAL A 73 32.56 5.99 -6.64
C VAL A 73 31.95 5.13 -7.75
N ARG A 74 31.84 3.82 -7.52
CA ARG A 74 31.17 2.84 -8.37
C ARG A 74 30.62 1.72 -7.51
N THR A 75 29.35 1.36 -7.68
CA THR A 75 28.69 0.25 -6.98
C THR A 75 28.49 -0.95 -7.89
N LYS A 76 28.01 -2.07 -7.32
CA LYS A 76 27.80 -3.32 -8.06
C LYS A 76 26.85 -3.14 -9.24
N SER A 77 25.82 -2.30 -9.12
CA SER A 77 24.85 -2.01 -10.19
C SER A 77 25.25 -0.84 -11.09
N GLY A 78 26.47 -0.30 -10.94
CA GLY A 78 27.01 0.74 -11.83
C GLY A 78 26.75 2.18 -11.38
N GLY A 79 26.01 2.39 -10.30
CA GLY A 79 25.81 3.70 -9.69
C GLY A 79 26.89 4.07 -8.68
N ARG A 80 26.57 4.95 -7.74
CA ARG A 80 27.51 5.57 -6.77
C ARG A 80 26.83 5.94 -5.45
N GLY A 81 27.65 6.10 -4.42
CA GLY A 81 27.24 6.32 -3.03
C GLY A 81 26.71 5.05 -2.37
N ILE A 82 26.16 5.20 -1.16
CA ILE A 82 25.75 4.05 -0.35
C ILE A 82 24.68 3.17 -1.02
N ALA A 83 23.78 3.81 -1.78
CA ALA A 83 22.61 3.18 -2.37
C ALA A 83 22.82 2.71 -3.82
N GLY A 84 23.95 3.04 -4.44
CA GLY A 84 24.24 2.61 -5.81
C GLY A 84 23.28 3.13 -6.89
N LEU A 85 22.56 4.23 -6.63
CA LEU A 85 21.74 4.90 -7.64
C LEU A 85 22.64 5.39 -8.79
N ASP A 86 22.16 5.42 -10.02
CA ASP A 86 22.86 6.17 -11.08
C ASP A 86 22.47 7.67 -11.03
N ASP A 87 22.94 8.47 -11.99
CA ASP A 87 22.62 9.90 -12.03
C ASP A 87 21.18 10.17 -12.49
N GLN A 88 20.59 9.29 -13.30
CA GLN A 88 19.21 9.41 -13.78
C GLN A 88 18.21 9.08 -12.67
N ASP A 89 18.45 8.00 -11.94
CA ASP A 89 17.66 7.59 -10.79
C ASP A 89 17.75 8.61 -9.67
N TRP A 90 18.95 9.14 -9.38
CA TRP A 90 19.08 10.22 -8.40
C TRP A 90 18.30 11.46 -8.81
N LYS A 91 18.35 11.86 -10.08
CA LYS A 91 17.57 13.00 -10.57
C LYS A 91 16.06 12.77 -10.40
N ARG A 92 15.60 11.53 -10.51
CA ARG A 92 14.19 11.17 -10.37
C ARG A 92 13.73 11.04 -8.91
N TRP A 93 14.60 10.51 -8.05
CA TRP A 93 14.25 10.07 -6.70
C TRP A 93 14.89 10.88 -5.59
N ALA A 94 15.65 11.92 -5.91
CA ALA A 94 16.12 12.90 -4.92
C ALA A 94 14.93 13.34 -4.05
N PRO A 95 15.02 13.17 -2.72
CA PRO A 95 13.86 13.32 -1.83
C PRO A 95 13.43 14.78 -1.63
N TRP A 96 14.29 15.76 -1.95
CA TRP A 96 13.96 17.18 -1.89
C TRP A 96 14.79 18.00 -2.91
N PRO A 97 14.34 19.21 -3.33
CA PRO A 97 14.93 20.00 -4.43
C PRO A 97 16.43 20.29 -4.34
N ASN A 98 16.98 20.39 -3.13
CA ASN A 98 18.40 20.65 -2.86
C ASN A 98 19.11 19.46 -2.18
N ALA A 99 18.59 18.24 -2.34
CA ALA A 99 19.24 17.03 -1.82
C ALA A 99 20.64 16.88 -2.41
N VAL A 100 21.63 16.71 -1.54
CA VAL A 100 23.04 16.60 -1.92
C VAL A 100 23.40 15.14 -2.13
N ARG A 101 24.10 14.83 -3.22
CA ARG A 101 24.41 13.44 -3.59
C ARG A 101 25.28 12.68 -2.58
N THR A 102 26.03 13.39 -1.73
CA THR A 102 26.87 12.81 -0.68
C THR A 102 26.12 12.53 0.62
N ASP A 103 24.86 12.97 0.73
CA ASP A 103 24.03 12.72 1.90
C ASP A 103 23.52 11.27 1.88
N SER A 104 23.90 10.51 2.91
CA SER A 104 23.53 9.09 3.03
C SER A 104 22.03 8.91 3.28
N SER A 105 21.42 9.76 4.11
CA SER A 105 19.98 9.76 4.36
C SER A 105 19.20 9.94 3.05
N ALA A 106 19.62 10.91 2.24
CA ALA A 106 18.96 11.22 0.99
C ALA A 106 19.06 10.06 -0.03
N ASN A 107 20.22 9.41 -0.12
CA ASN A 107 20.43 8.24 -0.98
C ASN A 107 19.60 7.03 -0.52
N ILE A 108 19.54 6.75 0.78
CA ILE A 108 18.76 5.64 1.33
C ILE A 108 17.27 5.84 1.08
N LEU A 109 16.77 7.06 1.27
CA LEU A 109 15.37 7.38 1.02
C LEU A 109 15.02 7.34 -0.48
N ALA A 110 15.88 7.88 -1.34
CA ALA A 110 15.73 7.80 -2.79
C ALA A 110 15.68 6.35 -3.28
N LEU A 111 16.54 5.48 -2.74
CA LEU A 111 16.52 4.05 -3.04
C LEU A 111 15.20 3.42 -2.62
N ALA A 112 14.70 3.72 -1.42
CA ALA A 112 13.43 3.18 -0.96
C ALA A 112 12.27 3.59 -1.88
N HIS A 113 12.23 4.86 -2.31
CA HIS A 113 11.23 5.33 -3.28
C HIS A 113 11.32 4.60 -4.61
N GLN A 114 12.52 4.44 -5.17
CA GLN A 114 12.70 3.68 -6.41
C GLN A 114 12.26 2.23 -6.27
N MET A 115 12.64 1.55 -5.19
CA MET A 115 12.25 0.16 -4.95
C MET A 115 10.72 0.03 -4.86
N CYS A 116 10.05 0.97 -4.19
CA CYS A 116 8.58 1.01 -4.13
C CYS A 116 7.93 1.24 -5.49
N ASP A 117 8.50 2.12 -6.32
CA ASP A 117 8.03 2.37 -7.68
C ASP A 117 8.19 1.14 -8.58
N LEU A 118 9.37 0.51 -8.58
CA LEU A 118 9.64 -0.73 -9.32
C LEU A 118 8.65 -1.84 -8.92
N SER A 119 8.39 -2.00 -7.62
CA SER A 119 7.39 -2.95 -7.12
C SER A 119 5.97 -2.65 -7.60
N GLY A 120 5.63 -1.37 -7.71
CA GLY A 120 4.38 -0.90 -8.32
C GLY A 120 4.27 -1.30 -9.79
N GLN A 121 5.29 -0.97 -10.58
CA GLN A 121 5.33 -1.24 -12.02
C GLN A 121 5.24 -2.75 -12.31
N LEU A 122 6.07 -3.56 -11.64
CA LEU A 122 6.07 -5.01 -11.80
C LEU A 122 4.75 -5.69 -11.40
N ARG A 123 4.02 -5.09 -10.47
CA ARG A 123 2.68 -5.57 -10.07
C ARG A 123 1.66 -5.28 -11.16
N VAL A 124 1.71 -4.10 -11.76
CA VAL A 124 0.85 -3.73 -12.90
C VAL A 124 1.15 -4.62 -14.11
N ALA A 125 2.42 -4.91 -14.37
CA ALA A 125 2.86 -5.84 -15.43
C ALA A 125 2.52 -7.32 -15.16
N ASN A 126 1.98 -7.65 -13.99
CA ASN A 126 1.62 -9.01 -13.57
C ASN A 126 2.78 -10.02 -13.74
N VAL A 127 4.00 -9.58 -13.39
CA VAL A 127 5.18 -10.46 -13.32
C VAL A 127 5.06 -11.33 -12.06
N PRO A 128 5.13 -12.66 -12.16
CA PRO A 128 5.04 -13.56 -10.99
C PRO A 128 6.33 -13.54 -10.17
N GLY A 129 6.21 -13.66 -8.84
CA GLY A 129 7.37 -13.75 -7.93
C GLY A 129 7.28 -12.86 -6.70
N ASP A 130 8.28 -12.97 -5.81
CA ASP A 130 8.43 -12.06 -4.67
C ASP A 130 8.74 -10.64 -5.16
N ARG A 131 7.95 -9.67 -4.70
CA ARG A 131 8.02 -8.30 -5.20
C ARG A 131 9.36 -7.64 -4.92
N TRP A 132 9.97 -7.91 -3.78
CA TRP A 132 11.25 -7.31 -3.42
C TRP A 132 12.38 -7.91 -4.27
N ARG A 133 12.42 -9.23 -4.46
CA ARG A 133 13.39 -9.89 -5.34
C ARG A 133 13.30 -9.41 -6.80
N LEU A 134 12.08 -9.27 -7.33
CA LEU A 134 11.89 -8.72 -8.68
C LEU A 134 12.32 -7.25 -8.76
N SER A 135 12.06 -6.44 -7.74
CA SER A 135 12.54 -5.05 -7.70
C SER A 135 14.07 -4.95 -7.61
N LEU A 136 14.74 -5.87 -6.89
CA LEU A 136 16.21 -5.96 -6.90
C LEU A 136 16.73 -6.29 -8.29
N ALA A 137 16.10 -7.25 -8.98
CA ALA A 137 16.45 -7.58 -10.35
C ALA A 137 16.29 -6.36 -11.27
N ALA A 138 15.14 -5.66 -11.17
CA ALA A 138 14.86 -4.50 -12.00
C ALA A 138 15.80 -3.32 -11.71
N PHE A 139 16.22 -3.14 -10.46
CA PHE A 139 17.24 -2.16 -10.08
C PHE A 139 18.58 -2.46 -10.76
N ARG A 140 18.97 -3.74 -10.85
CA ARG A 140 20.24 -4.18 -11.42
C ARG A 140 20.26 -4.24 -12.95
N SER A 141 19.24 -4.84 -13.55
CA SER A 141 19.19 -5.14 -14.99
C SER A 141 18.23 -4.25 -15.77
N GLY A 142 17.54 -3.33 -15.10
CA GLY A 142 16.46 -2.54 -15.68
C GLY A 142 15.12 -3.28 -15.64
N LEU A 143 14.04 -2.50 -15.58
CA LEU A 143 12.66 -3.00 -15.52
C LEU A 143 12.29 -3.84 -16.75
N THR A 144 12.66 -3.39 -17.96
CA THR A 144 12.32 -4.07 -19.22
C THR A 144 12.82 -5.52 -19.23
N ALA A 145 14.05 -5.77 -18.78
CA ALA A 145 14.62 -7.12 -18.75
C ALA A 145 13.80 -8.07 -17.85
N VAL A 146 13.32 -7.57 -16.69
CA VAL A 146 12.49 -8.34 -15.76
C VAL A 146 11.09 -8.62 -16.33
N GLU A 147 10.52 -7.65 -17.06
CA GLU A 147 9.22 -7.80 -17.72
C GLU A 147 9.27 -8.79 -18.87
N GLU A 148 10.30 -8.73 -19.71
CA GLU A 148 10.53 -9.64 -20.84
C GLU A 148 10.78 -11.08 -20.37
N GLU A 149 11.65 -11.26 -19.37
CA GLU A 149 11.92 -12.58 -18.77
C GLU A 149 10.72 -13.11 -17.96
N ARG A 150 9.81 -12.22 -17.56
CA ARG A 150 8.73 -12.48 -16.59
C ARG A 150 9.26 -13.09 -15.27
N GLY A 151 10.44 -12.65 -14.85
CA GLY A 151 11.17 -13.23 -13.73
C GLY A 151 12.47 -12.49 -13.46
N ILE A 152 13.39 -13.13 -12.73
CA ILE A 152 14.72 -12.59 -12.46
C ILE A 152 15.63 -12.98 -13.62
N PRO A 153 16.18 -12.02 -14.40
CA PRO A 153 17.13 -12.33 -15.46
C PRO A 153 18.43 -12.90 -14.91
N ASP A 154 19.09 -13.78 -15.67
CA ASP A 154 20.38 -14.37 -15.30
C ASP A 154 21.44 -13.30 -14.98
N SER A 155 21.43 -12.18 -15.70
CA SER A 155 22.33 -11.04 -15.48
C SER A 155 22.16 -10.35 -14.12
N ALA A 156 21.05 -10.61 -13.42
CA ALA A 156 20.74 -10.08 -12.10
C ALA A 156 20.68 -11.15 -10.98
N ALA A 157 20.70 -12.45 -11.31
CA ALA A 157 20.50 -13.53 -10.35
C ALA A 157 21.48 -13.45 -9.16
N ASP A 158 22.79 -13.37 -9.44
CA ASP A 158 23.83 -13.28 -8.41
C ASP A 158 23.67 -12.05 -7.50
N TYR A 159 23.23 -10.93 -8.07
CA TYR A 159 22.98 -9.71 -7.30
C TYR A 159 21.79 -9.88 -6.35
N VAL A 160 20.69 -10.46 -6.86
CA VAL A 160 19.50 -10.71 -6.04
C VAL A 160 19.82 -11.66 -4.90
N ASP A 161 20.54 -12.74 -5.16
CA ASP A 161 20.89 -13.72 -4.13
C ASP A 161 21.82 -13.15 -3.06
N GLU A 162 22.80 -12.31 -3.44
CA GLU A 162 23.66 -11.62 -2.48
C GLU A 162 22.87 -10.64 -1.59
N ALA A 163 22.02 -9.81 -2.18
CA ALA A 163 21.18 -8.85 -1.43
C ALA A 163 20.22 -9.58 -0.48
N VAL A 164 19.66 -10.72 -0.90
CA VAL A 164 18.81 -11.59 -0.08
C VAL A 164 19.60 -12.22 1.06
N GLY A 165 20.82 -12.71 0.79
CA GLY A 165 21.68 -13.27 1.82
C GLY A 165 22.07 -12.25 2.89
N TYR A 166 22.46 -11.03 2.49
CA TYR A 166 22.71 -9.96 3.45
C TYR A 166 21.46 -9.53 4.21
N ALA A 167 20.29 -9.49 3.57
CA ALA A 167 19.05 -9.19 4.29
C ALA A 167 18.74 -10.26 5.35
N SER A 168 18.96 -11.55 5.03
CA SER A 168 18.86 -12.65 5.99
C SER A 168 19.86 -12.50 7.14
N TYR A 169 21.09 -12.07 6.86
CA TYR A 169 22.09 -11.77 7.89
C TYR A 169 21.62 -10.67 8.84
N TYR A 170 21.16 -9.52 8.32
CA TYR A 170 20.69 -8.43 9.16
C TYR A 170 19.43 -8.79 9.93
N ALA A 171 18.48 -9.52 9.34
CA ALA A 171 17.24 -9.94 9.99
C ALA A 171 17.46 -10.79 11.26
N ARG A 172 18.59 -11.51 11.35
CA ARG A 172 18.94 -12.29 12.56
C ARG A 172 19.47 -11.45 13.71
N GLN A 173 19.83 -10.18 13.47
CA GLN A 173 20.38 -9.33 14.51
C GLN A 173 19.26 -8.73 15.38
N PRO A 174 19.47 -8.58 16.70
CA PRO A 174 18.48 -8.03 17.61
C PRO A 174 17.95 -6.65 17.19
N LYS A 175 18.83 -5.78 16.67
CA LYS A 175 18.46 -4.42 16.21
C LYS A 175 17.55 -4.38 14.97
N PHE A 176 17.36 -5.52 14.30
CA PHE A 176 16.48 -5.68 13.14
C PHE A 176 15.24 -6.55 13.45
N GLY A 177 15.00 -6.88 14.73
CA GLY A 177 13.88 -7.73 15.15
C GLY A 177 14.19 -9.24 15.19
N GLY A 178 15.47 -9.62 15.10
CA GLY A 178 15.92 -11.00 15.33
C GLY A 178 15.80 -11.44 16.80
N PRO A 179 16.11 -12.71 17.13
CA PRO A 179 16.01 -13.24 18.49
C PRO A 179 16.71 -12.34 19.53
N GLY A 180 15.99 -11.92 20.58
CA GLY A 180 16.48 -10.99 21.60
C GLY A 180 16.32 -9.51 21.27
N GLY A 181 15.77 -9.16 20.11
CA GLY A 181 15.41 -7.79 19.73
C GLY A 181 14.13 -7.29 20.38
N GLN A 182 14.04 -5.97 20.63
CA GLN A 182 12.74 -5.36 20.93
C GLN A 182 11.82 -5.48 19.70
N PRO A 183 10.52 -5.75 19.89
CA PRO A 183 9.58 -5.85 18.77
C PRO A 183 9.59 -4.54 17.98
N VAL A 184 10.03 -4.60 16.72
CA VAL A 184 9.75 -3.52 15.77
C VAL A 184 8.23 -3.51 15.61
N PRO A 185 7.51 -2.40 15.87
CA PRO A 185 6.07 -2.37 15.76
C PRO A 185 5.67 -2.63 14.31
N THR A 186 5.25 -3.86 14.04
CA THR A 186 4.54 -4.23 12.82
C THR A 186 3.17 -3.58 12.91
N THR A 187 2.94 -2.55 12.10
CA THR A 187 1.72 -1.75 12.15
C THR A 187 0.51 -2.62 11.77
N PRO A 188 -0.44 -2.88 12.68
CA PRO A 188 -1.74 -3.49 12.35
C PRO A 188 -2.60 -2.48 11.56
N PRO A 189 -3.73 -2.90 10.94
CA PRO A 189 -4.64 -1.98 10.26
C PRO A 189 -5.08 -0.82 11.18
N ALA A 190 -5.16 0.37 10.58
CA ALA A 190 -5.15 1.65 11.27
C ALA A 190 -6.38 1.92 12.14
N ASN A 191 -6.21 1.85 13.45
CA ASN A 191 -6.93 2.74 14.35
C ASN A 191 -6.46 4.19 14.08
N ALA A 192 -7.32 5.19 14.35
CA ALA A 192 -6.93 6.59 14.27
C ALA A 192 -5.67 6.83 15.12
N LYS A 193 -4.60 7.30 14.47
CA LYS A 193 -3.36 7.69 15.18
C LYS A 193 -3.51 9.13 15.67
N PRO A 194 -2.97 9.48 16.86
CA PRO A 194 -2.86 10.88 17.26
C PRO A 194 -2.05 11.67 16.23
N LEU A 195 -2.40 12.94 16.02
CA LEU A 195 -1.60 13.86 15.21
C LEU A 195 -0.22 14.05 15.89
N PRO A 196 0.90 13.74 15.21
CA PRO A 196 2.23 13.99 15.75
C PRO A 196 2.45 15.45 16.13
N ALA A 197 3.16 15.69 17.24
CA ALA A 197 3.29 17.01 17.85
C ALA A 197 3.96 18.03 16.89
N GLU A 198 4.95 17.57 16.12
CA GLU A 198 5.66 18.33 15.10
C GLU A 198 4.73 18.84 13.98
N TYR A 199 3.61 18.17 13.73
CA TYR A 199 2.66 18.53 12.68
C TYR A 199 1.51 19.40 13.16
N VAL A 200 1.38 19.64 14.47
CA VAL A 200 0.26 20.43 15.04
C VAL A 200 0.23 21.85 14.48
N GLN A 201 1.34 22.58 14.54
CA GLN A 201 1.40 23.96 14.05
C GLN A 201 1.15 24.09 12.54
N PRO A 202 1.78 23.30 11.65
CA PRO A 202 1.48 23.40 10.23
C PRO A 202 0.04 23.00 9.90
N VAL A 203 -0.55 22.02 10.62
CA VAL A 203 -1.98 21.67 10.45
C VAL A 203 -2.90 22.82 10.88
N LEU A 204 -2.58 23.49 12.00
CA LEU A 204 -3.33 24.66 12.44
C LEU A 204 -3.26 25.82 11.44
N ALA A 205 -2.11 26.02 10.79
CA ALA A 205 -1.95 27.03 9.75
C ALA A 205 -2.73 26.66 8.48
N ALA A 206 -2.60 25.41 8.00
CA ALA A 206 -3.33 24.90 6.84
C ALA A 206 -4.85 24.98 7.01
N GLY A 207 -5.34 24.72 8.22
CA GLY A 207 -6.77 24.78 8.57
C GLY A 207 -7.35 26.18 8.77
N LYS A 208 -6.58 27.24 8.47
CA LYS A 208 -7.04 28.64 8.54
C LYS A 208 -7.13 29.30 7.16
N VAL A 209 -6.81 28.58 6.09
CA VAL A 209 -6.78 29.14 4.73
C VAL A 209 -8.19 29.57 4.27
N CYS A 210 -9.22 28.78 4.57
CA CYS A 210 -10.62 29.23 4.47
C CYS A 210 -11.56 28.44 5.37
N GLN A 211 -12.77 28.97 5.55
CA GLN A 211 -13.75 28.51 6.53
C GLN A 211 -14.10 27.02 6.43
N GLN A 212 -14.16 26.49 5.21
CA GLN A 212 -14.52 25.10 4.93
C GLN A 212 -13.40 24.10 5.25
N VAL A 213 -12.15 24.56 5.32
CA VAL A 213 -10.97 23.70 5.53
C VAL A 213 -10.46 23.92 6.96
N THR A 214 -11.00 23.17 7.92
CA THR A 214 -10.61 23.30 9.34
C THR A 214 -9.33 22.52 9.66
N PRO A 215 -8.62 22.82 10.77
CA PRO A 215 -7.43 22.04 11.16
C PRO A 215 -7.73 20.56 11.38
N ALA A 216 -8.90 20.24 11.95
CA ALA A 216 -9.34 18.87 12.13
C ALA A 216 -9.56 18.15 10.79
N ALA A 217 -10.12 18.86 9.80
CA ALA A 217 -10.31 18.35 8.47
C ALA A 217 -8.96 18.08 7.74
N VAL A 218 -7.98 18.99 7.89
CA VAL A 218 -6.61 18.77 7.38
C VAL A 218 -5.97 17.55 8.04
N ALA A 219 -6.05 17.41 9.37
CA ALA A 219 -5.53 16.24 10.07
C ALA A 219 -6.18 14.94 9.59
N ALA A 220 -7.49 14.93 9.36
CA ALA A 220 -8.22 13.79 8.82
C ALA A 220 -7.76 13.42 7.40
N VAL A 221 -7.49 14.42 6.56
CA VAL A 221 -6.91 14.21 5.21
C VAL A 221 -5.53 13.56 5.29
N LEU A 222 -4.64 14.06 6.13
CA LEU A 222 -3.29 13.49 6.30
C LEU A 222 -3.34 12.06 6.86
N MET A 223 -4.24 11.80 7.82
CA MET A 223 -4.45 10.47 8.37
C MET A 223 -4.98 9.50 7.32
N ALA A 224 -5.97 9.90 6.51
CA ALA A 224 -6.51 9.08 5.44
C ALA A 224 -5.54 8.88 4.26
N ALA A 225 -4.68 9.86 3.99
CA ALA A 225 -3.70 9.82 2.91
C ALA A 225 -2.55 8.87 3.23
N SER A 226 -1.89 9.05 4.39
CA SER A 226 -0.64 8.34 4.71
C SER A 226 -0.58 7.77 6.12
N GLY A 227 -1.55 8.09 6.98
CA GLY A 227 -1.42 7.83 8.41
C GLY A 227 -0.26 8.60 9.05
N PHE A 228 -0.03 9.82 8.58
CA PHE A 228 1.07 10.73 8.94
C PHE A 228 2.47 10.23 8.55
N GLN A 229 2.60 9.46 7.48
CA GLN A 229 3.89 8.96 7.00
C GLN A 229 4.52 9.90 5.96
N PRO A 230 5.60 10.63 6.28
CA PRO A 230 6.17 11.66 5.40
C PRO A 230 6.89 11.09 4.17
N ASN A 231 7.29 9.83 4.23
CA ASN A 231 8.09 9.18 3.18
C ASN A 231 7.29 8.22 2.30
N LEU A 232 5.97 8.14 2.50
CA LEU A 232 5.12 7.17 1.79
C LEU A 232 5.05 7.48 0.29
N LEU A 233 5.42 6.52 -0.56
CA LEU A 233 5.18 6.58 -2.00
C LEU A 233 3.89 5.81 -2.33
N GLY A 234 2.88 6.52 -2.79
CA GLY A 234 1.60 5.98 -3.19
C GLY A 234 1.68 5.14 -4.45
N ARG A 235 0.66 4.29 -4.65
CA ARG A 235 0.62 3.31 -5.75
C ARG A 235 0.71 3.95 -7.13
N ASN A 236 0.23 5.17 -7.29
CA ASN A 236 0.23 5.90 -8.56
C ASN A 236 1.24 7.06 -8.55
N GLY A 237 2.25 6.99 -7.66
CA GLY A 237 3.28 8.01 -7.53
C GLY A 237 2.89 9.21 -6.68
N GLU A 238 1.83 9.09 -5.87
CA GLU A 238 1.48 10.09 -4.86
C GLU A 238 2.58 10.20 -3.79
N ARG A 239 2.89 11.41 -3.32
CA ARG A 239 4.11 11.65 -2.53
C ARG A 239 3.83 12.19 -1.14
N GLY A 240 4.54 11.61 -0.18
CA GLY A 240 4.72 12.09 1.18
C GLY A 240 3.48 12.12 2.06
N ILE A 241 3.54 12.91 3.14
CA ILE A 241 2.53 12.88 4.21
C ILE A 241 1.10 13.14 3.70
N ALA A 242 0.96 13.97 2.68
CA ALA A 242 -0.32 14.33 2.09
C ALA A 242 -0.68 13.50 0.85
N GLN A 243 0.19 12.58 0.42
CA GLN A 243 0.04 11.82 -0.82
C GLN A 243 -0.31 12.73 -2.01
N PHE A 244 0.47 13.79 -2.20
CA PHE A 244 0.26 14.72 -3.31
C PHE A 244 0.51 14.02 -4.64
N ARG A 245 -0.46 14.16 -5.55
CA ARG A 245 -0.23 13.85 -6.97
C ARG A 245 0.69 14.90 -7.57
N THR A 246 1.49 14.51 -8.57
CA THR A 246 2.45 15.41 -9.22
C THR A 246 1.77 16.61 -9.93
N ASP A 247 0.60 16.40 -10.53
CA ASP A 247 -0.19 17.47 -11.16
C ASP A 247 -0.72 18.49 -10.16
N LEU A 248 -1.19 18.04 -8.99
CA LEU A 248 -1.64 18.92 -7.91
C LEU A 248 -0.47 19.66 -7.25
N TRP A 249 0.65 18.98 -6.98
CA TRP A 249 1.82 19.62 -6.37
C TRP A 249 2.32 20.80 -7.22
N ARG A 250 2.37 20.63 -8.54
CA ARG A 250 2.75 21.71 -9.47
C ARG A 250 1.84 22.93 -9.42
N ARG A 251 0.57 22.76 -9.01
CA ARG A 251 -0.41 23.86 -8.97
C ARG A 251 -0.48 24.52 -7.59
N TYR A 252 -0.31 23.75 -6.52
CA TYR A 252 -0.65 24.20 -5.17
C TYR A 252 0.52 24.12 -4.17
N GLY A 253 1.62 23.46 -4.53
CA GLY A 253 2.85 23.45 -3.74
C GLY A 253 3.68 24.71 -3.98
N PRO A 254 4.53 25.11 -3.01
CA PRO A 254 5.53 26.15 -3.23
C PRO A 254 6.51 25.75 -4.35
N ALA A 255 6.98 26.73 -5.11
CA ALA A 255 7.83 26.50 -6.28
C ALA A 255 9.18 25.86 -5.94
N ASP A 256 9.71 26.15 -4.75
CA ASP A 256 10.99 25.69 -4.22
C ASP A 256 10.87 24.59 -3.16
N GLY A 257 9.65 24.15 -2.85
CA GLY A 257 9.43 23.11 -1.83
C GLY A 257 9.25 21.70 -2.38
N SER A 258 9.05 20.75 -1.45
CA SER A 258 8.91 19.32 -1.75
C SER A 258 7.61 18.71 -1.22
N ALA A 259 6.94 17.90 -2.04
CA ALA A 259 5.80 17.09 -1.58
C ALA A 259 6.19 16.05 -0.51
N TRP A 260 7.49 15.74 -0.41
CA TRP A 260 8.05 14.85 0.60
C TRP A 260 8.30 15.54 1.94
N GLU A 261 8.42 16.86 1.94
CA GLU A 261 8.72 17.64 3.14
C GLU A 261 7.42 18.06 3.84
N PRO A 262 7.12 17.58 5.06
CA PRO A 262 5.89 17.93 5.76
C PRO A 262 5.70 19.44 5.97
N ALA A 263 6.78 20.19 6.13
CA ALA A 263 6.74 21.64 6.29
C ALA A 263 6.16 22.36 5.05
N ASP A 264 6.37 21.83 3.85
CA ASP A 264 5.82 22.35 2.61
C ASP A 264 4.47 21.70 2.28
N ALA A 265 4.38 20.38 2.48
CA ALA A 265 3.24 19.59 2.07
C ALA A 265 1.98 19.92 2.89
N ILE A 266 2.09 20.05 4.22
CA ILE A 266 0.91 20.27 5.07
C ILE A 266 0.23 21.62 4.76
N PRO A 267 0.95 22.77 4.70
CA PRO A 267 0.34 24.03 4.28
C PRO A 267 -0.29 23.96 2.89
N ALA A 268 0.35 23.29 1.94
CA ALA A 268 -0.16 23.12 0.58
C ALA A 268 -1.50 22.37 0.54
N VAL A 269 -1.80 21.49 1.51
CA VAL A 269 -3.13 20.84 1.61
C VAL A 269 -4.22 21.88 1.82
N GLY A 270 -4.01 22.83 2.73
CA GLY A 270 -4.95 23.91 3.01
C GLY A 270 -5.24 24.75 1.77
N THR A 271 -4.17 25.18 1.10
CA THR A 271 -4.24 25.93 -0.16
C THR A 271 -4.97 25.14 -1.24
N ALA A 272 -4.58 23.90 -1.49
CA ALA A 272 -5.16 23.07 -2.54
C ALA A 272 -6.68 22.87 -2.32
N LEU A 273 -7.09 22.46 -1.11
CA LEU A 273 -8.50 22.23 -0.83
C LEU A 273 -9.32 23.52 -0.95
N CYS A 274 -8.81 24.64 -0.47
CA CYS A 274 -9.51 25.91 -0.55
C CYS A 274 -9.69 26.40 -1.99
N THR A 275 -8.64 26.32 -2.81
CA THR A 275 -8.71 26.69 -4.22
C THR A 275 -9.63 25.76 -5.00
N LEU A 276 -9.58 24.44 -4.74
CA LEU A 276 -10.44 23.45 -5.40
C LEU A 276 -11.93 23.65 -5.11
N ILE A 277 -12.30 24.10 -3.90
CA ILE A 277 -13.69 24.48 -3.57
C ILE A 277 -14.18 25.57 -4.53
N THR A 278 -13.33 26.56 -4.83
CA THR A 278 -13.68 27.68 -5.72
C THR A 278 -13.72 27.22 -7.18
N GLU A 279 -12.70 26.48 -7.63
CA GLU A 279 -12.56 26.00 -9.01
C GLU A 279 -13.69 25.05 -9.45
N LEU A 280 -14.34 24.36 -8.51
CA LEU A 280 -15.37 23.36 -8.79
C LEU A 280 -16.78 23.82 -8.42
N SER A 281 -16.95 25.10 -8.07
CA SER A 281 -18.23 25.69 -7.65
C SER A 281 -19.38 25.55 -8.66
N ALA A 282 -19.07 25.36 -9.95
CA ALA A 282 -20.06 25.12 -11.00
C ALA A 282 -20.58 23.67 -11.06
N ILE A 283 -19.94 22.72 -10.35
CA ILE A 283 -20.37 21.32 -10.28
C ILE A 283 -21.34 21.17 -9.11
N SER A 284 -22.49 20.55 -9.34
CA SER A 284 -23.46 20.27 -8.27
C SER A 284 -22.89 19.26 -7.26
N GLY A 285 -22.98 19.58 -5.97
CA GLY A 285 -22.54 18.71 -4.87
C GLY A 285 -22.10 19.49 -3.64
N ASP A 286 -21.66 18.77 -2.61
CA ASP A 286 -20.98 19.40 -1.47
C ASP A 286 -19.60 19.91 -1.92
N PRO A 287 -19.28 21.22 -1.75
CA PRO A 287 -18.03 21.78 -2.25
C PRO A 287 -16.77 21.16 -1.63
N TYR A 288 -16.83 20.77 -0.35
CA TYR A 288 -15.69 20.16 0.33
C TYR A 288 -15.46 18.72 -0.13
N VAL A 289 -16.53 17.95 -0.35
CA VAL A 289 -16.46 16.59 -0.93
C VAL A 289 -15.92 16.64 -2.36
N LEU A 290 -16.33 17.62 -3.17
CA LEU A 290 -15.80 17.82 -4.52
C LEU A 290 -14.30 18.16 -4.50
N ALA A 291 -13.89 19.03 -3.58
CA ALA A 291 -12.48 19.38 -3.40
C ALA A 291 -11.62 18.19 -2.95
N LEU A 292 -12.09 17.39 -1.98
CA LEU A 292 -11.42 16.15 -1.57
C LEU A 292 -11.35 15.14 -2.70
N SER A 293 -12.41 15.04 -3.51
CA SER A 293 -12.41 14.18 -4.69
C SER A 293 -11.36 14.63 -5.68
N ALA A 294 -11.29 15.93 -5.98
CA ALA A 294 -10.30 16.49 -6.89
C ALA A 294 -8.87 16.37 -6.34
N PHE A 295 -8.69 16.47 -5.03
CA PHE A 295 -7.41 16.20 -4.39
C PHE A 295 -6.96 14.75 -4.61
N ARG A 296 -7.88 13.78 -4.59
CA ARG A 296 -7.55 12.36 -4.75
C ARG A 296 -7.40 11.90 -6.21
N MET A 297 -8.30 12.30 -7.10
CA MET A 297 -8.32 11.83 -8.50
C MET A 297 -7.99 12.90 -9.54
N GLY A 298 -7.78 14.15 -9.12
CA GLY A 298 -7.52 15.30 -10.00
C GLY A 298 -8.80 16.07 -10.36
N PRO A 299 -8.75 17.41 -10.48
CA PRO A 299 -9.93 18.23 -10.76
C PRO A 299 -10.54 17.96 -12.14
N ASP A 300 -9.72 17.63 -13.14
CA ASP A 300 -10.19 17.34 -14.49
C ASP A 300 -10.98 16.02 -14.53
N ALA A 301 -10.57 15.02 -13.76
CA ALA A 301 -11.31 13.77 -13.62
C ALA A 301 -12.66 13.97 -12.90
N VAL A 302 -12.72 14.86 -11.90
CA VAL A 302 -13.97 15.23 -11.23
C VAL A 302 -14.91 15.94 -12.20
N ARG A 303 -14.41 16.88 -13.02
CA ARG A 303 -15.20 17.56 -14.06
C ARG A 303 -15.77 16.57 -15.08
N GLN A 304 -14.94 15.66 -15.58
CA GLN A 304 -15.36 14.64 -16.55
C GLN A 304 -16.40 13.67 -15.98
N ALA A 305 -16.30 13.34 -14.68
CA ALA A 305 -17.24 12.47 -14.00
C ALA A 305 -18.48 13.21 -13.44
N GLY A 306 -18.62 14.51 -13.73
CA GLY A 306 -19.74 15.33 -13.24
C GLY A 306 -19.82 15.38 -11.71
N GLY A 307 -18.68 15.33 -11.01
CA GLY A 307 -18.62 15.30 -9.55
C GLY A 307 -18.64 13.89 -8.93
N THR A 308 -18.86 12.83 -9.72
CA THR A 308 -18.96 11.47 -9.20
C THR A 308 -17.58 10.86 -8.91
N PRO A 309 -17.27 10.47 -7.66
CA PRO A 309 -15.98 9.88 -7.34
C PRO A 309 -15.86 8.42 -7.82
N ASN A 310 -14.65 7.99 -8.17
CA ASN A 310 -14.37 6.58 -8.43
C ASN A 310 -14.28 5.77 -7.11
N ALA A 311 -14.21 4.44 -7.20
CA ALA A 311 -14.21 3.56 -6.02
C ALA A 311 -13.07 3.84 -5.02
N ALA A 312 -11.86 4.14 -5.52
CA ALA A 312 -10.73 4.47 -4.65
C ALA A 312 -10.91 5.82 -3.95
N THR A 313 -11.50 6.80 -4.65
CA THR A 313 -11.85 8.10 -4.08
C THR A 313 -12.99 7.98 -3.06
N HIS A 314 -14.02 7.16 -3.31
CA HIS A 314 -15.06 6.87 -2.31
C HIS A 314 -14.49 6.31 -1.01
N ALA A 315 -13.56 5.34 -1.11
CA ALA A 315 -12.90 4.79 0.09
C ALA A 315 -12.11 5.88 0.84
N PHE A 316 -11.38 6.73 0.12
CA PHE A 316 -10.65 7.85 0.70
C PHE A 316 -11.58 8.84 1.43
N LEU A 317 -12.70 9.24 0.81
CA LEU A 317 -13.70 10.13 1.41
C LEU A 317 -14.29 9.51 2.68
N GLY A 318 -14.61 8.21 2.67
CA GLY A 318 -15.09 7.49 3.85
C GLY A 318 -14.08 7.49 4.99
N ASN A 319 -12.80 7.31 4.69
CA ASN A 319 -11.73 7.39 5.69
C ASN A 319 -11.61 8.80 6.29
N VAL A 320 -11.57 9.84 5.44
CA VAL A 320 -11.52 11.25 5.91
C VAL A 320 -12.72 11.56 6.81
N ALA A 321 -13.92 11.14 6.42
CA ALA A 321 -15.12 11.32 7.24
C ALA A 321 -15.00 10.61 8.61
N SER A 322 -14.44 9.39 8.64
CA SER A 322 -14.24 8.63 9.89
C SER A 322 -13.22 9.27 10.84
N TYR A 323 -12.27 10.05 10.33
CA TYR A 323 -11.24 10.75 11.12
C TYR A 323 -11.61 12.19 11.46
N THR A 324 -12.66 12.74 10.85
CA THR A 324 -13.13 14.09 11.16
C THR A 324 -13.99 14.02 12.42
N PRO A 325 -13.60 14.69 13.53
CA PRO A 325 -14.43 14.75 14.71
C PRO A 325 -15.78 15.39 14.35
N THR A 326 -16.89 14.69 14.60
CA THR A 326 -18.22 15.28 14.45
C THR A 326 -18.40 16.39 15.48
N THR A 327 -18.19 17.64 15.09
CA THR A 327 -18.68 18.80 15.86
C THR A 327 -20.19 18.89 15.66
N SER A 328 -20.92 17.98 16.31
CA SER A 328 -22.38 17.98 16.38
C SER A 328 -22.82 17.42 17.73
N SER A 329 -22.35 18.07 18.78
CA SER A 329 -22.94 17.98 20.11
C SER A 329 -23.35 19.40 20.49
N THR A 330 -24.46 19.87 19.96
CA THR A 330 -25.24 20.92 20.63
C THR A 330 -25.70 20.34 21.97
N PRO A 331 -25.36 20.97 23.12
CA PRO A 331 -25.91 20.60 24.41
C PRO A 331 -27.33 21.15 24.51
N ASP A 332 -28.30 20.51 23.85
CA ASP A 332 -29.70 20.52 24.29
C ASP A 332 -30.52 19.52 23.47
N SER A 333 -30.51 18.27 23.93
CA SER A 333 -31.63 17.34 23.77
C SER A 333 -31.43 16.21 24.77
N PRO A 334 -32.37 15.98 25.70
CA PRO A 334 -32.23 14.88 26.64
C PRO A 334 -32.30 13.54 25.89
N PRO A 335 -31.49 12.55 26.32
CA PRO A 335 -31.46 11.25 25.67
C PRO A 335 -32.83 10.56 25.78
N PRO A 336 -33.27 9.82 24.74
CA PRO A 336 -34.50 9.04 24.82
C PRO A 336 -34.36 7.98 25.94
N PRO A 337 -35.44 7.73 26.72
CA PRO A 337 -35.35 6.89 27.90
C PRO A 337 -34.95 5.46 27.51
N GLN A 338 -33.76 5.06 27.91
CA GLN A 338 -33.27 3.70 27.76
C GLN A 338 -34.15 2.77 28.59
N ARG A 339 -34.84 1.85 27.91
CA ARG A 339 -35.59 0.75 28.54
C ARG A 339 -34.61 -0.09 29.36
N ARG A 340 -34.57 0.11 30.67
CA ARG A 340 -33.79 -0.73 31.59
C ARG A 340 -34.19 -2.19 31.39
N ARG A 341 -33.28 -3.00 30.83
CA ARG A 341 -33.38 -4.45 30.92
C ARG A 341 -33.25 -4.81 32.40
N ARG A 342 -34.30 -5.45 32.95
CA ARG A 342 -34.27 -5.99 34.32
C ARG A 342 -33.19 -7.08 34.40
N PRO A 343 -32.43 -7.18 35.50
CA PRO A 343 -31.49 -8.28 35.70
C PRO A 343 -32.26 -9.61 35.75
N HIS A 344 -31.80 -10.60 34.98
CA HIS A 344 -32.26 -11.98 35.14
C HIS A 344 -31.68 -12.54 36.44
N HIS A 345 -32.56 -12.89 37.36
CA HIS A 345 -32.25 -13.69 38.54
C HIS A 345 -32.31 -15.17 38.13
N PRO A 346 -31.35 -16.03 38.52
CA PRO A 346 -31.43 -17.45 38.27
C PRO A 346 -32.45 -18.06 39.24
N SER A 347 -33.50 -18.70 38.72
CA SER A 347 -34.46 -19.45 39.52
C SER A 347 -34.11 -20.93 39.50
N ASP A 348 -33.93 -21.49 40.69
CA ASP A 348 -33.77 -22.91 41.02
C ASP A 348 -35.05 -23.71 40.64
N PRO A 349 -34.97 -25.03 40.34
CA PRO A 349 -36.02 -25.76 39.66
C PRO A 349 -36.94 -26.49 40.63
N GLN A 350 -38.22 -26.12 40.72
CA GLN A 350 -39.23 -27.04 41.26
C GLN A 350 -40.59 -27.02 40.54
N HIS A 351 -41.02 -28.26 40.29
CA HIS A 351 -42.36 -28.79 40.11
C HIS A 351 -43.14 -28.61 38.79
N ARG A 352 -43.21 -29.76 38.11
CA ARG A 352 -44.14 -30.16 37.05
C ARG A 352 -45.59 -30.17 37.56
N GLY A 353 -46.49 -29.62 36.74
CA GLY A 353 -47.93 -29.85 36.78
C GLY A 353 -48.49 -29.85 35.34
N PRO A 354 -49.51 -30.67 35.02
CA PRO A 354 -49.68 -31.24 33.68
C PRO A 354 -50.47 -30.36 32.69
N ARG A 355 -50.07 -30.46 31.42
CA ARG A 355 -50.71 -29.87 30.25
C ARG A 355 -52.14 -30.43 30.05
N ARG A 356 -53.09 -29.55 29.72
CA ARG A 356 -54.32 -29.90 28.99
C ARG A 356 -54.29 -29.32 27.57
N PRO A 357 -54.84 -30.02 26.56
CA PRO A 357 -54.69 -29.69 25.15
C PRO A 357 -55.80 -28.74 24.66
N ARG A 358 -55.45 -27.78 23.80
CA ARG A 358 -56.44 -27.03 23.00
C ARG A 358 -56.63 -27.70 21.64
N HIS A 359 -57.84 -28.19 21.43
CA HIS A 359 -58.36 -28.66 20.16
C HIS A 359 -58.43 -27.53 19.13
N GLN A 360 -57.98 -27.86 17.91
CA GLN A 360 -58.27 -27.15 16.66
C GLN A 360 -59.60 -27.67 16.09
N THR A 361 -60.42 -26.82 15.45
CA THR A 361 -61.23 -27.05 14.22
C THR A 361 -62.08 -25.80 13.86
N PRO A 362 -62.72 -25.65 12.67
CA PRO A 362 -62.06 -25.26 11.42
C PRO A 362 -62.87 -24.25 10.53
N ARG A 363 -62.18 -23.80 9.46
CA ARG A 363 -62.61 -23.30 8.13
C ARG A 363 -64.10 -23.05 7.81
N GLN A 364 -64.35 -21.94 7.11
CA GLN A 364 -65.30 -21.92 5.98
C GLN A 364 -64.75 -21.24 4.71
N HIS A 365 -65.18 -21.82 3.59
CA HIS A 365 -64.81 -21.64 2.19
C HIS A 365 -65.24 -20.31 1.56
N ARG A 366 -64.51 -19.87 0.52
CA ARG A 366 -65.11 -19.31 -0.71
C ARG A 366 -64.32 -19.70 -1.96
N ARG A 367 -65.09 -19.98 -3.03
CA ARG A 367 -64.77 -20.66 -4.31
C ARG A 367 -64.05 -19.78 -5.35
N PRO A 368 -63.47 -20.37 -6.42
CA PRO A 368 -62.74 -19.69 -7.48
C PRO A 368 -63.60 -19.33 -8.70
N ARG A 369 -63.19 -18.32 -9.49
CA ARG A 369 -63.73 -17.98 -10.81
C ARG A 369 -62.66 -18.08 -11.91
N THR A 370 -63.15 -18.42 -13.09
CA THR A 370 -62.51 -19.02 -14.27
C THR A 370 -61.96 -18.04 -15.32
N ARG A 371 -60.90 -18.50 -16.01
CA ARG A 371 -60.44 -18.30 -17.42
C ARG A 371 -60.99 -17.14 -18.29
N GLY A 372 -60.07 -16.45 -18.96
CA GLY A 372 -60.26 -15.74 -20.23
C GLY A 372 -58.92 -15.56 -20.97
N ARG A 373 -58.87 -15.83 -22.28
CA ARG A 373 -57.68 -16.01 -23.16
C ARG A 373 -57.78 -15.03 -24.35
N ARG A 374 -56.61 -14.66 -24.94
CA ARG A 374 -56.33 -14.11 -26.31
C ARG A 374 -55.94 -12.61 -26.41
N PRO A 375 -55.34 -12.13 -27.52
CA PRO A 375 -54.22 -12.69 -28.31
C PRO A 375 -53.21 -11.59 -28.79
N ALA A 376 -52.19 -12.02 -29.54
CA ALA A 376 -51.17 -11.20 -30.22
C ALA A 376 -51.66 -10.51 -31.51
N THR A 377 -51.03 -9.38 -31.86
CA THR A 377 -51.04 -8.80 -33.23
C THR A 377 -49.74 -8.08 -33.58
N THR A 378 -49.30 -8.35 -34.80
CA THR A 378 -48.15 -7.88 -35.59
C THR A 378 -48.42 -6.50 -36.26
N SER A 379 -47.39 -5.66 -36.44
CA SER A 379 -47.24 -4.67 -37.55
C SER A 379 -45.83 -4.04 -37.48
N LEU A 380 -44.85 -4.34 -38.34
CA LEU A 380 -44.54 -3.92 -39.72
C LEU A 380 -44.11 -2.44 -39.92
N ARG A 381 -42.79 -2.27 -40.17
CA ARG A 381 -42.01 -1.30 -41.00
C ARG A 381 -42.55 0.11 -41.32
N SER A 382 -41.66 1.11 -41.22
CA SER A 382 -41.23 1.94 -42.37
C SER A 382 -39.93 2.74 -42.12
N ARG A 383 -39.12 2.85 -43.18
CA ARG A 383 -37.88 3.62 -43.36
C ARG A 383 -38.19 4.97 -44.02
N LEU A 384 -37.34 5.98 -43.82
CA LEU A 384 -36.97 7.12 -44.71
C LEU A 384 -36.03 8.02 -43.87
N ARG A 385 -34.71 8.19 -44.08
CA ARG A 385 -33.88 8.70 -45.20
C ARG A 385 -34.21 10.15 -45.62
N THR A 386 -33.30 11.07 -45.32
CA THR A 386 -33.09 12.35 -46.02
C THR A 386 -31.59 12.70 -46.10
N PRO A 387 -31.14 13.44 -47.13
CA PRO A 387 -29.74 13.53 -47.55
C PRO A 387 -29.09 14.90 -47.28
N ALA A 388 -27.79 14.96 -47.58
CA ALA A 388 -26.92 16.13 -47.53
C ALA A 388 -26.90 16.94 -48.86
N THR A 389 -26.71 18.25 -48.70
CA THR A 389 -26.06 19.28 -49.57
C THR A 389 -26.52 19.50 -51.02
N PRO A 390 -26.33 20.72 -51.53
CA PRO A 390 -25.07 21.13 -52.16
C PRO A 390 -24.21 22.10 -51.34
#